data_AF-A0A645J7Y6-F1
#
_entry.id   AF-A0A645J7Y6-F1
#
_cell.length_a   1.000
_cell.length_b   1.000
_cell.length_c   1.000
_cell.angle_alpha   90.00
_cell.angle_beta   90.00
_cell.angle_gamma   90.00
#
_symmetry.space_group_name_H-M   'P 1'
#
loop_
_entity.id
_entity.type
_entity.pdbx_description
1 polymer ?
#
loop_
_entity_poly.entity_id
_entity_poly.type
_entity_poly.pdbx_seq_one_letter_code
_entity_poly.pdbx_strand_id
1 'polypeptide(L)' 'MRTIEEIEVELGEVSAAIRAIVTGAQSYDLGTRSVTKADLSQLRALRAELMSELGDAEGGGVRLITWAGR' A
#
# COMPACT_ATOMS: atom_id res chain seq x y z
N MET A 1 -1.44 14.42 -7.02
CA MET A 1 -1.41 13.99 -5.61
C MET A 1 -2.66 13.18 -5.41
N ARG A 2 -2.52 11.90 -5.01
CA ARG A 2 -3.68 11.11 -4.60
C ARG A 2 -4.26 11.72 -3.33
N THR A 3 -5.56 11.68 -3.18
CA THR A 3 -6.22 12.12 -1.94
C THR A 3 -6.05 11.04 -0.86
N ILE A 4 -6.12 11.44 0.41
CA ILE A 4 -6.07 10.51 1.56
C ILE A 4 -7.14 9.42 1.40
N GLU A 5 -8.34 9.80 0.94
CA GLU A 5 -9.48 8.92 0.72
C GLU A 5 -9.17 7.84 -0.35
N GLU A 6 -8.49 8.21 -1.44
CA GLU A 6 -8.04 7.25 -2.47
C GLU A 6 -7.01 6.26 -1.91
N ILE A 7 -6.08 6.73 -1.07
CA ILE A 7 -5.06 5.87 -0.45
C ILE A 7 -5.71 4.85 0.49
N GLU A 8 -6.69 5.27 1.29
CA GLU A 8 -7.43 4.37 2.18
C GLU A 8 -8.24 3.32 1.41
N VAL A 9 -8.90 3.73 0.32
CA VAL A 9 -9.64 2.80 -0.56
C VAL A 9 -8.70 1.76 -1.16
N GLU A 10 -7.59 2.19 -1.76
CA GLU A 10 -6.62 1.28 -2.41
C GLU A 10 -5.98 0.33 -1.39
N LEU A 11 -5.69 0.81 -0.18
CA LEU A 11 -5.16 0.01 0.92
C LEU A 11 -6.17 -1.03 1.43
N GLY A 12 -7.46 -0.68 1.43
CA GLY A 12 -8.57 -1.58 1.72
C GLY A 12 -8.66 -2.73 0.70
N GLU A 13 -8.62 -2.40 -0.59
CA GLU A 13 -8.64 -3.38 -1.68
C GLU A 13 -7.42 -4.32 -1.65
N VAL A 14 -6.22 -3.76 -1.45
CA VAL A 14 -4.98 -4.54 -1.30
C VAL A 14 -5.06 -5.48 -0.10
N SER A 15 -5.60 -5.01 1.03
CA SER A 15 -5.76 -5.84 2.22
C SER A 15 -6.80 -6.95 2.03
N ALA A 16 -7.89 -6.68 1.30
CA ALA A 16 -8.89 -7.69 0.94
C ALA A 16 -8.29 -8.76 0.01
N ALA A 17 -7.52 -8.35 -0.99
CA ALA A 17 -6.81 -9.25 -1.90
C ALA A 17 -5.80 -10.15 -1.16
N ILE A 18 -5.00 -9.56 -0.26
CA ILE A 18 -4.08 -10.32 0.59
C ILE A 18 -4.85 -11.36 1.41
N ARG A 19 -5.96 -10.97 2.05
CA ARG A 19 -6.77 -11.91 2.84
C ARG A 19 -7.31 -13.05 1.97
N ALA A 20 -7.88 -12.75 0.80
CA ALA A 20 -8.40 -13.77 -0.11
C ALA A 20 -7.31 -14.78 -0.51
N ILE A 21 -6.14 -14.28 -0.89
CA ILE A 21 -5.00 -15.11 -1.30
C ILE A 21 -4.45 -15.95 -0.14
N VAL A 22 -4.30 -15.35 1.05
CA VAL A 22 -3.87 -16.06 2.27
C VAL A 22 -4.86 -17.17 2.65
N THR A 23 -6.16 -16.93 2.47
CA THR A 23 -7.23 -17.89 2.78
C THR A 23 -7.28 -19.06 1.79
N GLY A 24 -6.59 -18.95 0.65
CA GLY A 24 -6.46 -20.04 -0.33
C GLY A 24 -6.85 -19.67 -1.76
N ALA A 25 -7.23 -18.42 -2.04
CA ALA A 25 -7.44 -17.98 -3.42
C ALA A 25 -6.11 -17.99 -4.20
N GLN A 26 -6.12 -18.53 -5.42
CA GLN A 26 -4.94 -18.47 -6.31
C GLN A 26 -4.77 -17.09 -6.95
N SER A 27 -5.88 -16.39 -7.18
CA SER A 27 -5.95 -15.10 -7.84
C SER A 27 -7.10 -14.26 -7.29
N TYR A 28 -6.90 -12.96 -7.24
CA TYR A 28 -7.91 -11.97 -6.86
C TYR A 28 -7.92 -10.85 -7.90
N ASP A 29 -9.11 -10.42 -8.32
CA ASP A 29 -9.24 -9.35 -9.31
C ASP A 29 -9.42 -8.00 -8.60
N LEU A 30 -8.42 -7.13 -8.73
CA LEU A 30 -8.39 -5.77 -8.18
C LEU A 30 -8.93 -4.78 -9.24
N GLY A 31 -10.00 -5.17 -9.95
CA GLY A 31 -10.74 -4.41 -10.95
C GLY A 31 -9.97 -4.05 -12.24
N THR A 32 -8.77 -3.51 -12.10
CA THR A 32 -7.85 -3.11 -13.18
C THR A 32 -6.58 -3.96 -13.21
N ARG A 33 -6.33 -4.77 -12.17
CA ARG A 33 -5.15 -5.63 -12.05
C ARG A 33 -5.53 -6.96 -11.40
N SER A 34 -5.19 -8.08 -12.04
CA SER A 34 -5.34 -9.39 -11.42
C SER A 34 -4.07 -9.69 -10.61
N VAL A 35 -4.22 -9.98 -9.32
CA VAL A 35 -3.11 -10.26 -8.41
C VAL A 35 -3.14 -11.71 -7.97
N THR A 36 -1.97 -12.35 -7.89
CA THR A 36 -1.87 -13.78 -7.58
C THR A 36 -1.10 -14.03 -6.30
N LYS A 37 -1.09 -15.28 -5.85
CA LYS A 37 -0.29 -15.70 -4.69
C LYS A 37 1.21 -15.42 -4.84
N ALA A 38 1.73 -15.43 -6.07
CA ALA A 38 3.13 -15.08 -6.33
C ALA A 38 3.41 -13.60 -6.01
N ASP A 39 2.41 -12.74 -6.20
CA ASP A 39 2.50 -11.30 -5.99
C ASP A 39 2.24 -10.90 -4.53
N LEU A 40 2.02 -11.86 -3.62
CA LEU A 40 1.69 -11.57 -2.22
C LEU A 40 2.80 -10.82 -1.48
N SER A 41 4.06 -11.05 -1.86
CA SER A 41 5.20 -10.27 -1.40
C SER A 41 5.14 -8.81 -1.88
N GLN A 42 4.80 -8.59 -3.16
CA GLN A 42 4.60 -7.27 -3.74
C GLN A 42 3.39 -6.55 -3.13
N LEU A 43 2.26 -7.24 -2.92
CA LEU A 43 1.08 -6.68 -2.27
C LEU A 43 1.38 -6.19 -0.84
N ARG A 44 2.20 -6.93 -0.09
CA ARG A 44 2.62 -6.51 1.25
C ARG A 44 3.53 -5.28 1.20
N ALA A 45 4.41 -5.20 0.20
CA ALA A 45 5.26 -4.03 -0.01
C ALA A 45 4.43 -2.80 -0.40
N LEU A 46 3.52 -2.94 -1.37
CA LEU A 46 2.56 -1.90 -1.77
C LEU A 46 1.73 -1.39 -0.59
N ARG A 47 1.24 -2.30 0.25
CA ARG A 47 0.51 -1.90 1.46
C ARG A 47 1.38 -1.06 2.41
N ALA A 48 2.64 -1.44 2.60
CA ALA A 48 3.56 -0.69 3.45
C ALA A 48 3.89 0.69 2.86
N GLU A 49 4.05 0.76 1.54
CA GLU A 49 4.29 2.02 0.82
C GLU A 49 3.07 2.94 0.91
N LEU A 50 1.85 2.44 0.69
CA LEU A 50 0.61 3.20 0.85
C LEU A 50 0.40 3.68 2.30
N MET A 51 0.74 2.87 3.31
CA MET A 51 0.71 3.30 4.70
C MET A 51 1.72 4.43 4.98
N SER A 52 2.89 4.38 4.34
CA SER A 52 3.87 5.47 4.44
C SER A 52 3.34 6.72 3.75
N GLU A 53 2.84 6.60 2.51
CA GLU A 53 2.25 7.71 1.76
C GLU A 53 1.09 8.36 2.50
N LEU A 54 0.26 7.56 3.19
CA LEU A 54 -0.80 8.03 4.08
C LEU A 54 -0.23 8.83 5.27
N GLY A 55 0.77 8.29 5.96
CA GLY A 55 1.44 8.98 7.07
C GLY A 55 2.16 10.27 6.65
N ASP A 56 2.76 10.29 5.46
CA ASP A 56 3.37 11.47 4.85
C ASP A 56 2.31 12.50 4.40
N ALA A 57 1.15 12.05 3.92
CA ALA A 57 0.03 12.90 3.52
C ALA A 57 -0.68 13.53 4.73
N GLU A 58 -0.88 12.77 5.80
CA GLU A 58 -1.45 13.25 7.07
C GLU A 58 -0.44 14.10 7.87
N GLY A 59 0.84 13.73 7.82
CA GLY A 59 1.91 14.29 8.61
C GLY A 59 2.97 15.00 7.78
N GLY A 60 2.56 15.89 6.87
CA GLY A 60 3.39 16.61 5.87
C GLY A 60 4.55 17.47 6.40
N GLY A 61 5.35 16.98 7.36
CA GLY A 61 6.27 17.78 8.13
C GLY A 61 7.28 16.98 8.95
N VAL A 62 7.81 15.85 8.45
CA VAL A 62 9.11 15.34 8.94
C VAL A 62 9.98 14.88 7.77
N ARG A 63 10.15 15.76 6.77
CA ARG A 63 11.43 15.77 6.04
C ARG A 63 12.48 16.27 7.03
N LEU A 64 13.13 15.33 7.71
CA LEU A 64 14.37 15.54 8.44
C LEU A 64 15.43 16.01 7.44
N ILE A 65 15.39 17.30 7.10
CA ILE A 65 16.54 18.03 6.61
C ILE A 65 17.42 18.24 7.84
N THR A 66 18.30 17.28 8.16
CA THR A 66 19.58 17.55 8.85
C THR A 66 20.60 16.40 8.66
N TRP A 67 20.77 15.87 7.44
CA TRP A 67 22.13 15.47 7.02
C TRP A 67 22.83 16.70 6.43
N ALA A 68 23.07 17.69 7.28
CA ALA A 68 23.89 18.84 6.96
C ALA A 68 24.73 19.16 8.19
N GLY A 69 25.76 18.34 8.42
CA GLY A 69 26.65 18.57 9.55
C GLY A 69 27.67 17.48 9.82
N ARG A 70 28.79 17.57 9.08
CA ARG A 70 30.17 17.17 9.46
C ARG A 70 30.58 15.71 9.27
#